data_AF-A0A8H3C431-F1
#
_entry.id   AF-A0A8H3C431-F1
#
_cell.length_a   1.000
_cell.length_b   1.000
_cell.length_c   1.000
_cell.angle_alpha   90.00
_cell.angle_beta   90.00
_cell.angle_gamma   90.00
#
_symmetry.space_group_name_H-M   'P 1'
#
loop_
_entity.id
_entity.type
_entity.pdbx_description
1 polymer ?
#
loop_
_entity_poly.entity_id
_entity_poly.type
_entity_poly.pdbx_seq_one_letter_code
_entity_poly.pdbx_strand_id
1 'polypeptide(L)'
;MSDALPETTSTGTKRKSTTAGASTSKRTKTSQPDPFINTKNNIQTILASPDTFLLPNGDSEYRQLVVSIAQYAKSLEASVAVAGSSSKPAPPPKTVEQVSAEAERVIDQIDRGISKLMVWKASCKTGSAKFSYDGICTDPRVFGKVLGLDGPPSFKAKKYTKEEFEELIGEVSKSVRYDTLYLTGPVNLRYNSATGEFKFTGSYGKPGVSAHLGLEI
;
A
#
# COMPACT_ATOMS: atom_id res chain seq x y z
N MET A 1 -59.69 17.79 -1.08
CA MET A 1 -59.71 19.20 -0.65
C MET A 1 -58.31 19.47 -0.12
N SER A 2 -57.36 19.84 -0.99
CA SER A 2 -57.03 21.25 -1.37
C SER A 2 -56.40 21.94 -0.15
N ASP A 3 -55.20 22.50 -0.13
CA ASP A 3 -54.42 23.31 -1.09
C ASP A 3 -52.95 23.32 -0.58
N ALA A 4 -51.92 23.16 -1.42
CA ALA A 4 -51.20 24.16 -2.23
C ALA A 4 -50.18 25.03 -1.45
N LEU A 5 -48.94 25.00 -1.95
CA LEU A 5 -47.86 25.99 -1.73
C LEU A 5 -48.31 27.39 -2.22
N PRO A 6 -47.59 28.48 -1.87
CA PRO A 6 -46.63 28.96 -2.87
C PRO A 6 -45.32 29.58 -2.32
N GLU A 7 -44.38 29.69 -3.26
CA GLU A 7 -43.07 30.33 -3.24
C GLU A 7 -43.07 31.83 -2.90
N THR A 8 -41.92 32.35 -2.47
CA THR A 8 -41.50 33.72 -2.81
C THR A 8 -40.02 33.77 -3.22
N THR A 9 -39.84 34.27 -4.43
CA THR A 9 -38.65 34.66 -5.19
C THR A 9 -38.03 36.00 -4.74
N SER A 10 -36.70 36.15 -4.87
CA SER A 10 -36.04 37.41 -5.30
C SER A 10 -34.58 37.11 -5.73
N THR A 11 -34.23 37.02 -7.02
CA THR A 11 -33.88 38.06 -8.03
C THR A 11 -32.59 38.87 -7.78
N GLY A 12 -31.66 38.77 -8.75
CA GLY A 12 -30.60 39.75 -9.08
C GLY A 12 -29.20 39.33 -8.62
N THR A 13 -28.11 39.27 -9.42
CA THR A 13 -27.81 39.90 -10.72
C THR A 13 -26.70 39.12 -11.43
N LYS A 14 -26.88 38.94 -12.74
CA LYS A 14 -25.97 38.32 -13.70
C LYS A 14 -24.94 39.35 -14.19
N ARG A 15 -23.64 39.04 -14.18
CA ARG A 15 -22.65 39.67 -15.08
C ARG A 15 -21.78 38.59 -15.73
N LYS A 16 -21.63 38.75 -17.06
CA LYS A 16 -20.96 37.89 -18.03
C LYS A 16 -19.73 38.63 -18.55
N SER A 17 -18.70 37.85 -18.93
CA SER A 17 -17.52 38.13 -19.79
C SER A 17 -16.22 37.92 -19.01
N THR A 18 -15.14 37.31 -19.50
CA THR A 18 -14.76 36.79 -20.82
C THR A 18 -13.47 35.98 -20.63
N THR A 19 -13.25 35.05 -21.54
CA THR A 19 -12.10 34.16 -21.73
C THR A 19 -10.74 34.88 -21.71
N ALA A 20 -9.78 34.37 -20.91
CA ALA A 20 -8.34 34.43 -21.18
C ALA A 20 -7.63 33.32 -20.39
N GLY A 21 -6.86 32.50 -21.09
CA GLY A 21 -6.28 31.26 -20.58
C GLY A 21 -5.14 31.45 -19.58
N ALA A 22 -4.94 30.41 -18.77
CA ALA A 22 -3.68 30.11 -18.10
C ALA A 22 -3.62 28.61 -17.82
N SER A 23 -3.16 27.88 -18.84
CA SER A 23 -2.24 26.75 -18.77
C SER A 23 -2.27 25.91 -17.47
N THR A 24 -3.06 24.84 -17.47
CA THR A 24 -2.78 23.70 -16.58
C THR A 24 -1.45 23.08 -17.01
N SER A 25 -0.37 23.41 -16.31
CA SER A 25 0.90 22.71 -16.40
C SER A 25 0.69 21.28 -15.89
N LYS A 26 0.23 20.39 -16.77
CA LYS A 26 0.39 18.94 -16.59
C LYS A 26 1.89 18.69 -16.54
N ARG A 27 2.40 18.49 -15.32
CA ARG A 27 3.74 17.97 -15.09
C ARG A 27 3.80 16.58 -15.71
N THR A 28 4.22 16.52 -16.96
CA THR A 28 4.53 15.29 -17.68
C THR A 28 5.63 14.60 -16.86
N LYS A 29 5.24 13.59 -16.07
CA LYS A 29 6.20 12.66 -15.49
C LYS A 29 6.79 11.93 -16.67
N THR A 30 7.97 12.35 -17.11
CA THR A 30 8.77 11.64 -18.10
C THR A 30 9.17 10.31 -17.45
N SER A 31 8.27 9.34 -17.47
CA SER A 31 8.61 7.94 -17.27
C SER A 31 9.62 7.62 -18.36
N GLN A 32 10.83 7.27 -17.94
CA GLN A 32 11.82 6.71 -18.86
C GLN A 32 11.12 5.66 -19.74
N PRO A 33 11.20 5.77 -21.07
CA PRO A 33 10.54 4.82 -21.95
C PRO A 33 11.09 3.43 -21.63
N ASP A 34 10.20 2.49 -21.32
CA ASP A 34 10.60 1.14 -21.00
C ASP A 34 11.36 0.56 -22.22
N PRO A 35 12.64 0.15 -22.04
CA PRO A 35 13.51 -0.24 -23.14
C PRO A 35 13.02 -1.46 -23.91
N PHE A 36 12.03 -2.19 -23.37
CA PHE A 36 11.45 -3.39 -23.98
C PHE A 36 10.01 -3.22 -24.46
N ILE A 37 9.45 -2.00 -24.55
CA ILE A 37 8.06 -1.75 -24.99
C ILE A 37 7.73 -2.46 -26.31
N ASN A 38 8.62 -2.32 -27.31
CA ASN A 38 8.40 -2.92 -28.63
C ASN A 38 8.37 -4.46 -28.55
N THR A 39 9.29 -5.06 -27.78
CA THR A 39 9.33 -6.51 -27.57
C THR A 39 8.07 -7.01 -26.87
N LYS A 40 7.57 -6.27 -25.86
CA LYS A 40 6.32 -6.61 -25.15
C LYS A 40 5.11 -6.60 -26.08
N ASN A 41 4.98 -5.56 -26.90
CA ASN A 41 3.89 -5.46 -27.88
C ASN A 41 3.94 -6.62 -28.90
N ASN A 42 5.14 -7.00 -29.34
CA ASN A 42 5.33 -8.13 -30.24
C ASN A 42 4.92 -9.45 -29.59
N ILE A 43 5.38 -9.70 -28.35
CA ILE A 43 5.00 -10.90 -27.58
C ILE A 43 3.48 -10.94 -27.37
N GLN A 44 2.85 -9.82 -27.02
CA GLN A 44 1.40 -9.76 -26.84
C GLN A 44 0.65 -10.06 -28.14
N THR A 45 1.15 -9.58 -29.27
CA THR A 45 0.58 -9.86 -30.59
C THR A 45 0.73 -11.34 -30.97
N ILE A 46 1.91 -11.93 -30.72
CA ILE A 46 2.18 -13.37 -30.93
C ILE A 46 1.25 -14.21 -30.05
N LEU A 47 1.06 -13.84 -28.78
CA LEU A 47 0.20 -14.57 -27.85
C LEU A 47 -1.29 -14.43 -28.17
N ALA A 48 -1.71 -13.30 -28.72
CA ALA A 48 -3.10 -13.08 -29.12
C ALA A 48 -3.48 -13.89 -30.37
N SER A 49 -2.52 -14.14 -31.27
CA SER A 49 -2.74 -14.84 -32.54
C SER A 49 -1.54 -15.71 -32.92
N PRO A 50 -1.31 -16.84 -32.24
CA PRO A 50 -0.10 -17.67 -32.43
C PRO A 50 -0.01 -18.29 -33.83
N ASP A 51 -1.15 -18.67 -34.42
CA ASP A 51 -1.19 -19.38 -35.71
C ASP A 51 -1.16 -18.43 -36.91
N THR A 52 -1.49 -17.16 -36.71
CA THR A 52 -1.59 -16.13 -37.76
C THR A 52 -0.44 -15.13 -37.71
N PHE A 53 0.52 -15.33 -36.80
CA PHE A 53 1.66 -14.44 -36.66
C PHE A 53 2.59 -14.57 -37.86
N LEU A 54 2.81 -13.46 -38.55
CA LEU A 54 3.77 -13.40 -39.64
C LEU A 54 5.16 -13.17 -39.06
N LEU A 55 6.02 -14.16 -39.26
CA LEU A 55 7.44 -14.03 -38.98
C LEU A 55 8.04 -12.99 -39.92
N PRO A 56 8.97 -12.14 -39.43
CA PRO A 56 9.73 -11.27 -40.32
C PRO A 56 10.43 -12.11 -41.39
N ASN A 57 10.24 -11.75 -42.67
CA ASN A 57 10.73 -12.53 -43.81
C ASN A 57 12.26 -12.40 -44.03
N GLY A 58 12.91 -11.46 -43.32
CA GLY A 58 14.36 -11.27 -43.39
C GLY A 58 15.10 -11.96 -42.25
N ASP A 59 16.13 -12.75 -42.59
CA ASP A 59 17.03 -13.39 -41.62
C ASP A 59 17.58 -12.42 -40.56
N SER A 60 17.85 -11.17 -40.95
CA SER A 60 18.34 -10.11 -40.04
C SER A 60 17.26 -9.68 -39.04
N GLU A 61 16.03 -9.46 -39.51
CA GLU A 61 14.91 -9.01 -38.69
C GLU A 61 14.43 -10.11 -37.74
N TYR A 62 14.43 -11.37 -38.22
CA TYR A 62 14.16 -12.53 -37.39
C TYR A 62 15.21 -12.68 -36.27
N ARG A 63 16.51 -12.55 -36.59
CA ARG A 63 17.57 -12.57 -35.58
C ARG A 63 17.43 -11.43 -34.58
N GLN A 64 17.08 -10.23 -35.01
CA GLN A 64 16.83 -9.11 -34.10
C GLN A 64 15.62 -9.36 -33.19
N LEU A 65 14.54 -9.91 -33.72
CA LEU A 65 13.36 -10.28 -32.94
C LEU A 65 13.74 -11.31 -31.85
N VAL A 66 14.44 -12.38 -32.21
CA VAL A 66 14.90 -13.40 -31.26
C VAL A 66 15.84 -12.81 -30.21
N VAL A 67 16.79 -11.97 -30.61
CA VAL A 67 17.70 -11.28 -29.66
C VAL A 67 16.93 -10.37 -28.72
N SER A 68 15.93 -9.63 -29.22
CA SER A 68 15.12 -8.74 -28.39
C SER A 68 14.29 -9.51 -27.36
N ILE A 69 13.75 -10.68 -27.74
CA ILE A 69 13.02 -11.58 -26.84
C ILE A 69 13.97 -12.18 -25.81
N ALA A 70 15.17 -12.62 -26.22
CA ALA A 70 16.18 -13.16 -25.30
C ALA A 70 16.68 -12.11 -24.30
N GLN A 71 16.88 -10.86 -24.72
CA GLN A 71 17.26 -9.76 -23.83
C GLN A 71 16.13 -9.40 -22.86
N TYR A 72 14.88 -9.42 -23.33
CA TYR A 72 13.72 -9.22 -22.47
C TYR A 72 13.54 -10.37 -21.47
N ALA A 73 13.70 -11.63 -21.90
CA ALA A 73 13.69 -12.78 -21.01
C ALA A 73 14.80 -12.70 -19.95
N LYS A 74 16.01 -12.32 -20.34
CA LYS A 74 17.13 -12.11 -19.41
C LYS A 74 16.89 -10.95 -18.43
N SER A 75 16.21 -9.88 -18.85
CA SER A 75 15.85 -8.78 -17.94
C SER A 75 14.75 -9.18 -16.95
N LEU A 76 13.83 -10.07 -17.37
CA LEU A 76 12.89 -10.73 -16.47
C LEU A 76 13.60 -11.67 -15.52
N GLU A 77 14.59 -12.45 -15.97
CA GLU A 77 15.39 -13.33 -15.10
C GLU A 77 16.15 -12.54 -14.04
N ALA A 78 16.71 -11.37 -14.35
CA ALA A 78 17.31 -10.49 -13.34
C ALA A 78 16.26 -10.01 -12.32
N SER A 79 15.03 -9.75 -12.79
CA SER A 79 13.91 -9.36 -11.92
C SER A 79 13.37 -10.53 -11.08
N VAL A 80 13.49 -11.76 -11.59
CA VAL A 80 13.07 -13.03 -10.97
C VAL A 80 14.15 -13.59 -10.04
N ALA A 81 15.44 -13.36 -10.30
CA ALA A 81 16.55 -13.72 -9.41
C ALA A 81 16.50 -12.92 -8.09
N VAL A 82 15.93 -11.71 -8.13
CA VAL A 82 15.57 -10.93 -6.93
C VAL A 82 14.34 -11.52 -6.20
N ALA A 83 13.57 -12.41 -6.83
CA ALA A 83 12.32 -12.99 -6.32
C ALA A 83 12.36 -14.53 -6.13
N GLY A 84 13.45 -15.22 -6.45
CA GLY A 84 13.45 -16.66 -6.74
C GLY A 84 14.25 -17.54 -5.78
N SER A 85 13.73 -17.76 -4.57
CA SER A 85 14.09 -18.92 -3.72
C SER A 85 12.85 -19.78 -3.41
N SER A 86 11.93 -19.94 -4.36
CA SER A 86 10.86 -20.93 -4.21
C SER A 86 10.36 -21.42 -5.56
N SER A 87 10.32 -22.75 -5.69
CA SER A 87 9.88 -23.54 -6.83
C SER A 87 8.36 -23.56 -6.96
N LYS A 88 7.75 -22.44 -7.34
CA LYS A 88 6.37 -22.38 -7.86
C LYS A 88 6.30 -21.39 -9.03
N PRO A 89 5.54 -21.70 -10.10
CA PRO A 89 5.37 -20.79 -11.22
C PRO A 89 4.86 -19.45 -10.71
N ALA A 90 5.62 -18.39 -11.00
CA ALA A 90 5.37 -17.05 -10.53
C ALA A 90 3.95 -16.63 -10.92
N PRO A 91 3.08 -16.26 -9.96
CA PRO A 91 1.84 -15.57 -10.27
C PRO A 91 2.19 -14.29 -11.06
N PRO A 92 1.34 -13.87 -12.00
CA PRO A 92 1.58 -12.67 -12.79
C PRO A 92 1.98 -11.51 -11.87
N PRO A 93 2.96 -10.66 -12.27
CA PRO A 93 3.45 -9.59 -11.42
C PRO A 93 2.26 -8.77 -10.95
N LYS A 94 1.94 -8.88 -9.66
CA LYS A 94 0.85 -8.11 -9.06
C LYS A 94 1.10 -6.66 -9.45
N THR A 95 0.16 -6.06 -10.16
CA THR A 95 0.25 -4.65 -10.54
C THR A 95 0.42 -3.82 -9.28
N VAL A 96 1.07 -2.65 -9.38
CA VAL A 96 1.33 -1.79 -8.21
C VAL A 96 0.03 -1.52 -7.42
N GLU A 97 -1.09 -1.45 -8.12
CA GLU A 97 -2.45 -1.31 -7.57
C GLU A 97 -2.94 -2.55 -6.79
N GLN A 98 -2.60 -3.76 -7.22
CA GLN A 98 -2.91 -4.98 -6.46
C GLN A 98 -2.05 -5.08 -5.21
N VAL A 99 -0.79 -4.62 -5.26
CA VAL A 99 0.10 -4.58 -4.10
C VAL A 99 -0.42 -3.57 -3.07
N SER A 100 -0.89 -2.40 -3.50
CA SER A 100 -1.48 -1.41 -2.58
C SER A 100 -2.80 -1.91 -1.98
N ALA A 101 -3.70 -2.48 -2.79
CA ALA A 101 -4.95 -3.03 -2.29
C ALA A 101 -4.73 -4.17 -1.27
N GLU A 102 -3.73 -5.02 -1.50
CA GLU A 102 -3.36 -6.06 -0.53
C GLU A 102 -2.69 -5.47 0.71
N ALA A 103 -1.89 -4.42 0.57
CA ALA A 103 -1.29 -3.73 1.70
C ALA A 103 -2.36 -3.11 2.61
N GLU A 104 -3.38 -2.47 2.05
CA GLU A 104 -4.54 -1.95 2.79
C GLU A 104 -5.27 -3.07 3.55
N ARG A 105 -5.49 -4.23 2.92
CA ARG A 105 -6.08 -5.38 3.60
C ARG A 105 -5.23 -5.87 4.76
N VAL A 106 -3.90 -5.89 4.59
CA VAL A 106 -2.97 -6.30 5.65
C VAL A 106 -2.97 -5.27 6.78
N ILE A 107 -3.04 -3.96 6.47
CA ILE A 107 -3.19 -2.88 7.44
C ILE A 107 -4.47 -3.09 8.27
N ASP A 108 -5.62 -3.28 7.62
CA ASP A 108 -6.89 -3.56 8.27
C ASP A 108 -6.83 -4.81 9.16
N GLN A 109 -6.15 -5.86 8.68
CA GLN A 109 -5.97 -7.09 9.45
C GLN A 109 -5.10 -6.86 10.69
N ILE A 110 -4.04 -6.06 10.59
CA ILE A 110 -3.17 -5.70 11.70
C ILE A 110 -3.95 -4.87 12.74
N ASP A 111 -4.65 -3.83 12.31
CA ASP A 111 -5.45 -3.00 13.21
C ASP A 111 -6.49 -3.84 13.96
N ARG A 112 -7.32 -4.60 13.24
CA ARG A 112 -8.34 -5.48 13.85
C ARG A 112 -7.71 -6.52 14.76
N GLY A 113 -6.57 -7.08 14.36
CA GLY A 113 -5.82 -8.07 15.11
C GLY A 113 -5.33 -7.53 16.45
N ILE A 114 -4.67 -6.37 16.45
CA ILE A 114 -4.19 -5.70 17.66
C ILE A 114 -5.36 -5.24 18.53
N SER A 115 -6.37 -4.59 17.94
CA SER A 115 -7.58 -4.12 18.63
C SER A 115 -8.32 -5.25 19.35
N LYS A 116 -8.31 -6.48 18.81
CA LYS A 116 -8.88 -7.66 19.47
C LYS A 116 -8.10 -8.10 20.71
N LEU A 117 -6.79 -7.86 20.75
CA LEU A 117 -5.92 -8.17 21.89
C LEU A 117 -5.96 -7.11 23.00
N MET A 118 -6.58 -5.96 22.73
CA MET A 118 -6.78 -4.85 23.68
C MET A 118 -7.97 -5.13 24.60
N VAL A 119 -7.79 -6.07 25.52
CA VAL A 119 -8.78 -6.39 26.56
C VAL A 119 -8.48 -5.56 27.81
N TRP A 120 -9.53 -5.06 28.48
CA TRP A 120 -9.37 -4.34 29.73
C TRP A 120 -8.61 -5.17 30.78
N LYS A 121 -7.53 -4.59 31.34
CA LYS A 121 -6.71 -5.15 32.43
C LYS A 121 -6.45 -4.06 33.47
N ALA A 122 -6.10 -4.45 34.69
CA ALA A 122 -5.73 -3.49 35.73
C ALA A 122 -4.56 -2.58 35.31
N SER A 123 -3.58 -3.14 34.58
CA SER A 123 -2.44 -2.42 34.00
C SER A 123 -2.81 -1.45 32.88
N CYS A 124 -4.04 -1.49 32.34
CA CYS A 124 -4.51 -0.48 31.40
C CYS A 124 -4.66 0.89 32.06
N LYS A 125 -4.88 0.96 33.39
CA LYS A 125 -4.95 2.23 34.13
C LYS A 125 -3.63 3.01 34.06
N THR A 126 -2.50 2.30 34.07
CA THR A 126 -1.15 2.86 34.00
C THR A 126 -0.57 2.82 32.58
N GLY A 127 -1.37 2.46 31.57
CA GLY A 127 -0.91 2.36 30.19
C GLY A 127 0.16 1.28 29.94
N SER A 128 0.30 0.28 30.80
CA SER A 128 1.42 -0.69 30.75
C SER A 128 0.99 -2.09 30.31
N ALA A 129 -0.28 -2.30 29.97
CA ALA A 129 -0.76 -3.59 29.46
C ALA A 129 -0.06 -3.92 28.15
N LYS A 130 0.37 -5.17 27.97
CA LYS A 130 1.13 -5.60 26.79
C LYS A 130 0.24 -6.32 25.79
N PHE A 131 0.53 -6.11 24.51
CA PHE A 131 0.00 -6.93 23.41
C PHE A 131 1.15 -7.56 22.63
N SER A 132 0.84 -8.67 21.98
CA SER A 132 1.73 -9.39 21.07
C SER A 132 0.85 -9.94 19.96
N TYR A 133 0.93 -9.32 18.78
CA TYR A 133 0.20 -9.74 17.60
C TYR A 133 1.18 -10.33 16.59
N ASP A 134 0.86 -11.51 16.09
CA ASP A 134 1.59 -12.23 15.07
C ASP A 134 0.73 -12.39 13.81
N GLY A 135 1.38 -12.32 12.67
CA GLY A 135 0.73 -12.47 11.37
C GLY A 135 1.72 -12.95 10.33
N ILE A 136 1.18 -13.33 9.16
CA ILE A 136 1.98 -13.77 8.03
C ILE A 136 1.60 -12.95 6.81
N CYS A 137 2.62 -12.40 6.14
CA CYS A 137 2.50 -11.74 4.86
C CYS A 137 3.47 -12.43 3.89
N THR A 138 2.92 -13.29 3.03
CA THR A 138 3.73 -14.12 2.11
C THR A 138 4.48 -13.30 1.06
N ASP A 139 4.06 -12.06 0.82
CA ASP A 139 4.64 -11.18 -0.20
C ASP A 139 5.44 -10.04 0.48
N PRO A 140 6.78 -10.08 0.45
CA PRO A 140 7.62 -9.05 1.08
C PRO A 140 7.39 -7.66 0.50
N ARG A 141 6.94 -7.53 -0.76
CA ARG A 141 6.69 -6.23 -1.39
C ARG A 141 5.43 -5.58 -0.84
N VAL A 142 4.39 -6.38 -0.59
CA VAL A 142 3.16 -5.94 0.07
C VAL A 142 3.48 -5.46 1.48
N PHE A 143 4.21 -6.26 2.26
CA PHE A 143 4.60 -5.85 3.62
C PHE A 143 5.52 -4.62 3.62
N GLY A 144 6.40 -4.49 2.62
CA GLY A 144 7.16 -3.27 2.39
C GLY A 144 6.26 -2.04 2.24
N LYS A 145 5.19 -2.13 1.44
CA LYS A 145 4.23 -1.04 1.28
C LYS A 145 3.39 -0.74 2.52
N VAL A 146 3.02 -1.75 3.30
CA VAL A 146 2.39 -1.56 4.63
C VAL A 146 3.25 -0.66 5.52
N LEU A 147 4.58 -0.81 5.43
CA LEU A 147 5.53 -0.03 6.23
C LEU A 147 5.99 1.26 5.55
N GLY A 148 5.34 1.67 4.46
CA GLY A 148 5.70 2.87 3.69
C GLY A 148 7.04 2.77 2.95
N LEU A 149 7.60 1.56 2.79
CA LEU A 149 8.87 1.34 2.09
C LEU A 149 8.66 1.25 0.58
N ASP A 150 9.70 1.60 -0.18
CA ASP A 150 9.69 1.47 -1.65
C ASP A 150 10.15 0.09 -2.16
N GLY A 151 10.29 -0.87 -1.24
CA GLY A 151 10.70 -2.23 -1.55
C GLY A 151 10.53 -3.17 -0.36
N PRO A 152 10.99 -4.42 -0.48
CA PRO A 152 10.96 -5.39 0.61
C PRO A 152 11.67 -4.86 1.87
N PRO A 153 11.17 -5.16 3.08
CA PRO A 153 11.86 -4.80 4.31
C PRO A 153 13.23 -5.49 4.37
N SER A 154 14.28 -4.70 4.59
CA SER A 154 15.65 -5.20 4.72
C SER A 154 16.04 -5.58 6.15
N PHE A 155 15.23 -5.21 7.14
CA PHE A 155 15.52 -5.42 8.56
C PHE A 155 14.78 -6.63 9.14
N LYS A 156 15.39 -7.25 10.16
CA LYS A 156 14.75 -8.32 10.95
C LYS A 156 13.90 -7.78 12.10
N ALA A 157 14.25 -6.62 12.64
CA ALA A 157 13.50 -5.97 13.68
C ALA A 157 13.63 -4.45 13.56
N LYS A 158 12.55 -3.74 13.83
CA LYS A 158 12.51 -2.28 13.87
C LYS A 158 11.59 -1.84 14.99
N LYS A 159 11.95 -0.75 15.66
CA LYS A 159 11.13 -0.12 16.68
C LYS A 159 10.51 1.13 16.06
N TYR A 160 9.21 1.28 16.22
CA TYR A 160 8.45 2.44 15.81
C TYR A 160 7.99 3.19 17.05
N THR A 161 7.94 4.51 16.98
CA THR A 161 7.16 5.28 17.95
C THR A 161 5.67 4.98 17.77
N LYS A 162 4.84 5.47 18.70
CA LYS A 162 3.40 5.33 18.57
C LYS A 162 2.91 6.06 17.31
N GLU A 163 3.38 7.29 17.13
CA GLU A 163 2.97 8.20 16.07
C GLU A 163 3.37 7.67 14.68
N GLU A 164 4.62 7.18 14.55
CA GLU A 164 5.08 6.55 13.31
C GLU A 164 4.27 5.30 12.95
N PHE A 165 3.86 4.52 13.96
CA PHE A 165 3.06 3.33 13.75
C PHE A 165 1.63 3.69 13.31
N GLU A 166 1.03 4.71 13.92
CA GLU A 166 -0.30 5.20 13.59
C GLU A 166 -0.34 5.90 12.22
N GLU A 167 0.74 6.53 11.76
CA GLU A 167 0.83 7.07 10.40
C GLU A 167 0.83 5.97 9.32
N LEU A 168 1.40 4.80 9.64
CA LEU A 168 1.50 3.67 8.71
C LEU A 168 0.25 2.80 8.67
N ILE A 169 -0.33 2.50 9.84
CA ILE A 169 -1.42 1.52 9.99
C ILE A 169 -2.77 2.18 10.32
N GLY A 170 -2.75 3.42 10.83
CA GLY A 170 -3.92 4.11 11.34
C GLY A 170 -4.01 4.06 12.87
N GLU A 171 -4.96 4.84 13.40
CA GLU A 171 -5.20 4.94 14.84
C GLU A 171 -5.83 3.65 15.39
N VAL A 172 -5.03 2.84 16.09
CA VAL A 172 -5.49 1.60 16.71
C VAL A 172 -6.14 1.91 18.06
N SER A 173 -7.46 1.76 18.13
CA SER A 173 -8.24 2.00 19.35
C SER A 173 -9.30 0.92 19.61
N LYS A 174 -9.62 0.71 20.88
CA LYS A 174 -10.64 -0.26 21.28
C LYS A 174 -11.59 0.30 22.33
N SER A 175 -12.86 0.45 21.97
CA SER A 175 -13.93 0.75 22.92
C SER A 175 -14.19 -0.42 23.86
N VAL A 176 -14.25 -0.12 25.16
CA VAL A 176 -14.65 -1.01 26.25
C VAL A 176 -15.78 -0.36 27.05
N ARG A 177 -16.43 -1.12 27.95
CA ARG A 177 -17.68 -0.72 28.62
C ARG A 177 -17.74 0.70 29.20
N TYR A 178 -16.61 1.23 29.68
CA TYR A 178 -16.52 2.54 30.33
C TYR A 178 -15.33 3.38 29.86
N ASP A 179 -14.67 2.98 28.77
CA ASP A 179 -13.43 3.63 28.32
C ASP A 179 -13.08 3.29 26.87
N THR A 180 -12.05 3.95 26.34
CA THR A 180 -11.40 3.58 25.08
C THR A 180 -9.92 3.36 25.33
N LEU A 181 -9.41 2.22 24.87
CA LEU A 181 -8.01 1.85 24.98
C LEU A 181 -7.26 2.29 23.72
N TYR A 182 -6.02 2.77 23.92
CA TYR A 182 -5.12 3.23 22.87
C TYR A 182 -3.74 2.62 23.05
N LEU A 183 -2.93 2.68 21.99
CA LEU A 183 -1.49 2.45 22.11
C LEU A 183 -0.87 3.56 22.99
N THR A 184 -0.01 3.15 23.92
CA THR A 184 0.57 4.06 24.94
C THR A 184 2.09 4.17 24.86
N GLY A 185 2.74 3.30 24.08
CA GLY A 185 4.19 3.25 24.01
C GLY A 185 4.68 2.74 22.66
N PRO A 186 6.00 2.64 22.48
CA PRO A 186 6.60 2.26 21.21
C PRO A 186 6.24 0.81 20.84
N VAL A 187 6.07 0.60 19.54
CA VAL A 187 5.74 -0.71 18.97
C VAL A 187 6.99 -1.31 18.34
N ASN A 188 7.29 -2.56 18.70
CA ASN A 188 8.39 -3.31 18.12
C ASN A 188 7.85 -4.24 17.05
N LEU A 189 8.39 -4.12 15.84
CA LEU A 189 8.17 -5.02 14.73
C LEU A 189 9.34 -6.00 14.63
N ARG A 190 9.05 -7.29 14.55
CA ARG A 190 9.96 -8.31 14.04
C ARG A 190 9.41 -8.84 12.72
N TYR A 191 10.27 -9.00 11.73
CA TYR A 191 9.91 -9.51 10.40
C TYR A 191 10.91 -10.57 9.96
N ASN A 192 10.39 -11.68 9.43
CA ASN A 192 11.18 -12.73 8.82
C ASN A 192 10.97 -12.70 7.30
N SER A 193 11.97 -12.22 6.56
CA SER A 193 11.89 -12.11 5.10
C SER A 193 11.83 -13.46 4.37
N ALA A 194 12.25 -14.56 5.02
CA ALA A 194 12.23 -15.90 4.42
C ALA A 194 10.84 -16.55 4.51
N THR A 195 10.11 -16.35 5.61
CA THR A 195 8.79 -16.96 5.84
C THR A 195 7.62 -15.98 5.65
N GLY A 196 7.89 -14.68 5.65
CA GLY A 196 6.86 -13.63 5.63
C GLY A 196 6.19 -13.39 6.99
N GLU A 197 6.65 -14.06 8.04
CA GLU A 197 6.09 -13.91 9.39
C GLU A 197 6.49 -12.57 9.99
N PHE A 198 5.54 -11.88 10.59
CA PHE A 198 5.77 -10.65 11.34
C PHE A 198 5.14 -10.71 12.73
N LYS A 199 5.73 -9.94 13.65
CA LYS A 199 5.26 -9.84 15.03
C LYS A 199 5.36 -8.41 15.53
N PHE A 200 4.23 -7.86 15.96
CA PHE A 200 4.13 -6.59 16.65
C PHE A 200 3.99 -6.80 18.16
N THR A 201 4.81 -6.10 18.93
CA THR A 201 4.69 -6.07 20.39
C THR A 201 4.75 -4.64 20.91
N GLY A 202 3.89 -4.33 21.86
CA GLY A 202 3.82 -2.97 22.42
C GLY A 202 3.02 -2.92 23.71
N SER A 203 2.65 -1.71 24.10
CA SER A 203 1.78 -1.45 25.25
C SER A 203 0.55 -0.65 24.88
N TYR A 204 -0.53 -0.90 25.63
CA TYR A 204 -1.79 -0.21 25.50
C TYR A 204 -2.41 0.10 26.87
N GLY A 205 -3.40 0.97 26.88
CA GLY A 205 -4.19 1.29 28.05
C GLY A 205 -5.01 2.55 27.84
N LYS A 206 -5.42 3.18 28.94
CA LYS A 206 -5.99 4.52 28.88
C LYS A 206 -4.91 5.51 28.45
N PRO A 207 -5.28 6.65 27.82
CA PRO A 207 -4.37 7.77 27.69
C PRO A 207 -3.92 8.15 29.11
N GLY A 208 -2.64 7.94 29.42
CA GLY A 208 -2.10 8.40 30.69
C GLY A 208 -2.13 9.92 30.69
N VAL A 209 -2.39 10.53 31.85
CA VAL A 209 -2.32 11.99 32.10
C VAL A 209 -0.88 12.52 32.00
N SER A 210 0.00 11.87 31.25
CA SER A 210 1.43 12.18 31.19
C SER A 210 1.89 12.28 29.74
N ALA A 211 1.28 13.21 29.01
CA ALA A 211 1.92 13.99 27.96
C ALA A 211 0.96 15.12 27.55
N HIS A 212 1.35 16.37 27.81
CA HIS A 212 0.76 17.58 27.23
C HIS A 212 -0.50 18.19 27.88
N LEU A 213 -0.46 18.47 29.18
CA LEU A 213 -1.13 19.67 29.72
C LEU A 213 -0.08 20.56 30.40
N GLY A 214 0.71 21.24 29.57
CA GLY A 214 1.32 22.51 29.95
C GLY A 214 0.25 23.59 29.95
N LEU A 215 -0.67 23.53 30.91
CA LEU A 215 -1.40 24.72 31.33
C LEU A 215 -0.75 25.18 32.63
N GLU A 216 0.10 26.20 32.50
CA GLU A 216 0.50 27.03 33.63
C GLU A 216 -0.77 27.63 34.26
N ILE A 217 -0.85 27.55 35.58
CA ILE A 217 -1.59 28.50 36.43
C ILE A 217 -0.52 29.23 37.22
#